data_AF-A0A9N7NB56-F1
#
_entry.id   AF-A0A9N7NB56-F1
#
_cell.length_a   1.000
_cell.length_b   1.000
_cell.length_c   1.000
_cell.angle_alpha   90.00
_cell.angle_beta   90.00
_cell.angle_gamma   90.00
#
_symmetry.space_group_name_H-M   'P 1'
#
loop_
_entity.id
_entity.type
_entity.pdbx_description
1 polymer ?
#
loop_
_entity_poly.entity_id
_entity_poly.type
_entity_poly.pdbx_seq_one_letter_code
_entity_poly.pdbx_strand_id
1 'polypeptide(L)' 'GRETGPLQRVMMLEVSQYLENYLWPNFAPEAASFEHVMSMILMVNEKFRENVAAWICFYDRKDMFEAFLERVLRLKE' A
#
# COMPACT_ATOMS: atom_id res chain seq x y z
N GLY A 1 -6.75 11.56 -26.69
CA GLY A 1 -7.54 10.80 -25.70
C GLY A 1 -6.91 11.04 -24.35
N ARG A 2 -7.69 11.37 -23.32
CA ARG A 2 -7.14 11.59 -21.97
C ARG A 2 -6.58 10.26 -21.49
N GLU A 3 -5.27 10.19 -21.26
CA GLU A 3 -4.64 9.03 -20.65
C GLU A 3 -5.07 8.95 -19.17
N THR A 4 -6.21 8.33 -18.92
CA THR A 4 -6.71 7.96 -17.59
C THR A 4 -5.94 6.76 -17.00
N GLY A 5 -4.75 6.48 -17.53
CA GLY A 5 -4.03 5.22 -17.36
C GLY A 5 -3.54 4.90 -15.94
N PRO A 6 -2.97 5.84 -15.17
CA PRO A 6 -2.49 5.53 -13.82
C PRO A 6 -3.64 5.41 -12.83
N LEU A 7 -4.58 6.37 -12.82
CA LEU A 7 -5.67 6.41 -11.86
C LEU A 7 -6.67 5.26 -12.06
N GLN A 8 -7.02 4.90 -13.30
CA GLN A 8 -7.87 3.73 -13.53
C GLN A 8 -7.25 2.42 -13.06
N ARG A 9 -5.92 2.29 -13.16
CA ARG A 9 -5.22 1.10 -12.67
C ARG A 9 -5.23 1.02 -11.15
N VAL A 10 -5.00 2.14 -10.46
CA VAL A 10 -5.07 2.19 -8.98
C VAL A 10 -6.50 1.91 -8.50
N MET A 11 -7.53 2.47 -9.15
CA MET A 11 -8.92 2.15 -8.85
C MET A 11 -9.25 0.66 -9.03
N MET A 12 -8.74 0.00 -10.09
CA MET A 12 -8.92 -1.45 -10.26
C MET A 12 -8.23 -2.27 -9.17
N LEU A 13 -7.04 -1.85 -8.71
CA LEU A 13 -6.32 -2.51 -7.62
C LEU A 13 -7.04 -2.36 -6.27
N GLU A 14 -7.77 -1.26 -6.08
CA GLU A 14 -8.58 -1.06 -4.88
C GLU A 14 -9.80 -1.97 -4.87
N VAL A 15 -10.46 -2.13 -6.03
CA VAL A 15 -11.57 -3.08 -6.19
C VAL A 15 -11.14 -4.53 -5.89
N SER A 16 -9.90 -4.90 -6.25
CA SER A 16 -9.38 -6.24 -5.99
C SER A 16 -8.80 -6.44 -4.58
N GLN A 17 -8.88 -5.42 -3.71
CA GLN A 17 -8.26 -5.45 -2.37
C GLN A 17 -6.78 -5.83 -2.44
N TYR A 18 -6.05 -5.22 -3.38
CA TYR A 18 -4.65 -5.54 -3.65
C TYR A 18 -3.75 -5.31 -2.43
N LEU A 19 -4.07 -4.30 -1.60
CA LEU A 19 -3.35 -4.06 -0.35
C LEU A 19 -3.58 -5.22 0.63
N GLU A 20 -4.84 -5.57 0.88
CA GLU A 20 -5.24 -6.50 1.93
C GLU A 20 -4.94 -7.96 1.60
N ASN A 21 -5.10 -8.35 0.34
CA ASN A 21 -5.00 -9.75 -0.07
C ASN A 21 -3.64 -10.12 -0.67
N TYR A 22 -2.84 -9.13 -1.09
CA TYR A 22 -1.55 -9.40 -1.77
C TYR A 22 -0.37 -8.66 -1.15
N LEU A 23 -0.42 -7.33 -1.05
CA LEU A 23 0.76 -6.57 -0.60
C LEU A 23 1.03 -6.77 0.89
N TRP A 24 0.01 -6.61 1.73
CA TRP A 24 0.15 -6.63 3.19
C TRP A 24 0.49 -8.01 3.76
N PRO A 25 -0.19 -9.11 3.36
CA PRO A 25 0.14 -10.44 3.86
C PRO A 25 1.58 -10.86 3.52
N ASN A 26 2.08 -10.41 2.36
CA ASN A 26 3.42 -10.74 1.86
C ASN A 26 4.49 -9.70 2.22
N PHE A 27 4.16 -8.70 3.05
CA PHE A 27 5.16 -7.74 3.52
C PHE A 27 6.12 -8.40 4.51
N ALA A 28 7.40 -8.44 4.12
CA ALA A 28 8.53 -8.86 4.94
C ALA A 28 9.53 -7.70 5.04
N PRO A 29 9.70 -7.05 6.20
CA PRO A 29 10.48 -5.81 6.32
C PRO A 29 11.91 -5.88 5.76
N GLU A 30 12.58 -7.02 5.95
CA GLU A 30 13.97 -7.26 5.58
C GLU A 30 14.14 -7.54 4.09
N ALA A 31 13.09 -8.06 3.43
CA ALA A 31 13.12 -8.47 2.03
C ALA A 31 12.29 -7.55 1.11
N ALA A 32 11.48 -6.65 1.67
CA ALA A 32 10.60 -5.77 0.92
C ALA A 32 11.40 -4.81 0.04
N SER A 33 11.21 -4.90 -1.28
CA SER A 33 11.82 -3.99 -2.25
C SER A 33 11.20 -2.59 -2.20
N PHE A 34 11.87 -1.64 -2.83
CA PHE A 34 11.36 -0.28 -2.99
C PHE A 34 9.96 -0.27 -3.64
N GLU A 35 9.78 -1.05 -4.71
CA GLU A 35 8.54 -1.15 -5.47
C GLU A 35 7.40 -1.70 -4.62
N HIS A 36 7.68 -2.67 -3.74
CA HIS A 36 6.67 -3.24 -2.82
C HIS A 36 6.17 -2.19 -1.83
N VAL A 37 7.10 -1.50 -1.16
CA VAL A 37 6.76 -0.43 -0.19
C VAL A 37 6.05 0.72 -0.89
N MET A 38 6.52 1.15 -2.06
CA MET A 38 5.89 2.20 -2.85
C MET A 38 4.47 1.82 -3.29
N SER A 39 4.27 0.57 -3.72
CA SER A 39 2.94 0.06 -4.09
C SER A 39 1.98 0.09 -2.91
N MET A 40 2.45 -0.26 -1.71
CA MET A 40 1.65 -0.16 -0.49
C MET A 40 1.27 1.29 -0.17
N ILE A 41 2.22 2.23 -0.26
CA ILE A 41 1.96 3.66 -0.06
C ILE A 41 0.91 4.18 -1.04
N LEU A 42 1.02 3.80 -2.32
CA LEU A 42 0.06 4.20 -3.35
C LEU A 42 -1.35 3.69 -3.04
N MET A 43 -1.50 2.43 -2.63
CA MET A 43 -2.80 1.88 -2.25
C MET A 43 -3.39 2.56 -1.02
N VAL A 44 -2.58 2.83 0.02
CA VAL A 44 -3.02 3.57 1.20
C VAL A 44 -3.51 4.97 0.82
N ASN A 45 -2.76 5.68 -0.01
CA ASN A 45 -3.14 7.02 -0.48
C ASN A 45 -4.45 7.00 -1.30
N GLU A 46 -4.67 5.97 -2.12
CA GLU A 46 -5.92 5.86 -2.88
C GLU A 46 -7.12 5.57 -1.96
N LYS A 47 -6.96 4.71 -0.96
CA LYS A 47 -8.01 4.49 0.05
C LYS A 47 -8.42 5.80 0.72
N PHE A 48 -7.46 6.65 1.07
CA PHE A 48 -7.76 8.00 1.59
C PHE A 48 -8.49 8.87 0.58
N ARG A 49 -8.07 8.85 -0.69
CA ARG A 49 -8.70 9.62 -1.76
C ARG A 49 -10.17 9.25 -1.96
N GLU A 50 -10.49 7.97 -1.85
CA GLU A 50 -11.84 7.43 -1.98
C GLU A 50 -12.64 7.46 -0.65
N ASN A 51 -12.08 8.06 0.42
CA ASN A 51 -12.66 8.07 1.77
C ASN A 51 -12.93 6.66 2.36
N VAL A 52 -12.14 5.68 1.96
CA VAL A 52 -12.14 4.32 2.51
C VAL A 52 -11.19 4.27 3.70
N ALA A 53 -11.54 3.46 4.71
CA ALA A 53 -10.75 3.32 5.92
C ALA A 53 -9.44 2.54 5.68
N ALA A 54 -8.37 3.26 5.30
CA ALA A 54 -7.09 2.70 4.89
C ALA A 54 -6.36 1.88 5.96
N TRP A 55 -6.62 2.18 7.24
CA TRP A 55 -5.85 1.58 8.34
C TRP A 55 -6.38 0.23 8.83
N ILE A 56 -7.58 -0.18 8.40
CA ILE A 56 -8.26 -1.36 8.96
C ILE A 56 -7.42 -2.63 8.77
N CYS A 57 -6.78 -2.81 7.62
CA CYS A 57 -6.01 -4.02 7.33
C CYS A 57 -4.72 -4.16 8.15
N PHE A 58 -4.21 -3.07 8.74
CA PHE A 58 -2.95 -3.09 9.50
C PHE A 58 -3.15 -3.51 10.97
N TYR A 59 -4.39 -3.53 11.49
CA TYR A 59 -4.64 -3.86 12.90
C TYR A 59 -4.25 -5.28 13.29
N ASP A 60 -4.28 -6.21 12.32
CA ASP A 60 -4.01 -7.64 12.55
C ASP A 60 -2.52 -7.93 12.77
N ARG A 61 -1.62 -7.04 12.35
CA ARG A 61 -0.16 -7.21 12.40
C ARG A 61 0.56 -5.91 12.82
N LYS A 62 0.40 -5.52 14.08
CA LYS A 62 0.88 -4.23 14.62
C LYS A 62 2.40 -4.07 14.62
N ASP A 63 3.12 -5.14 14.94
CA ASP A 63 4.59 -5.23 14.89
C ASP A 63 5.12 -4.96 13.47
N MET A 64 4.43 -5.51 12.48
CA MET A 64 4.79 -5.35 11.07
C MET A 64 4.43 -3.96 10.55
N PHE A 65 3.45 -3.31 11.18
CA PHE A 65 3.07 -1.94 10.82
C PHE A 65 4.14 -0.94 11.24
N GLU A 66 4.73 -1.12 12.42
CA GLU A 66 5.90 -0.34 12.86
C GLU A 66 7.06 -0.51 11.87
N ALA A 67 7.39 -1.75 11.52
CA ALA A 67 8.44 -2.03 10.55
C ALA A 67 8.13 -1.45 9.14
N PHE A 68 6.87 -1.46 8.72
CA PHE A 68 6.45 -0.78 7.49
C PHE A 68 6.71 0.72 7.54
N LEU A 69 6.31 1.41 8.62
CA LEU A 69 6.56 2.84 8.77
C LEU A 69 8.05 3.17 8.76
N GLU A 70 8.89 2.36 9.42
CA GLU A 70 10.34 2.52 9.33
C GLU A 70 10.85 2.41 7.88
N ARG A 71 10.37 1.41 7.12
CA ARG A 71 10.73 1.27 5.70
C ARG A 71 10.30 2.50 4.89
N VAL A 72 9.10 3.02 5.13
CA VAL A 72 8.60 4.24 4.47
C VAL A 72 9.48 5.44 4.77
N LEU A 73 9.86 5.65 6.03
CA LEU A 73 10.70 6.78 6.44
C LEU A 73 12.11 6.71 5.83
N ARG A 74 12.65 5.50 5.65
CA ARG A 74 13.96 5.26 5.02
C ARG A 74 13.96 5.34 3.50
N LEU A 75 12.80 5.50 2.83
CA LEU A 75 12.74 5.64 1.36
C LEU A 75 13.40 6.92 0.82
N LYS A 76 13.68 7.90 1.69
CA LYS A 76 14.20 9.22 1.31
C LYS A 76 15.73 9.36 1.49
N GLU A 77 16.41 8.29 1.89
CA GLU A 77 17.89 8.20 1.90
C GLU A 77 18.38 7.32 0.76
#